data_AF-X7E0R3-F1
#
_entry.id   AF-X7E0R3-F1
#
_cell.length_a   1.000
_cell.length_b   1.000
_cell.length_c   1.000
_cell.angle_alpha   90.00
_cell.angle_beta   90.00
_cell.angle_gamma   90.00
#
_symmetry.space_group_name_H-M   'P 1'
#
loop_
_entity.id
_entity.type
_entity.pdbx_description
1 polymer ?
#
loop_
_entity_poly.entity_id
_entity_poly.type
_entity_poly.pdbx_seq_one_letter_code
_entity_poly.pdbx_strand_id
1 'polypeptide(L)'
;MNDEINYTNNPLHGLGLQDLLTQIVDHYGFEILYAYLNINCFKTHPSIESSVKFLKKTEWAREKVEIFYLYKYKNLPRVSSEQFDLPPRKRIIPEGQTPREPAELNFEDAERVREKQTLKAAQHGKTKRYQNGKQGGY
;
A
#
# COMPACT_ATOMS: atom_id res chain seq x y z
N MET A 1 -6.82 34.27 4.13
CA MET A 1 -7.26 33.28 5.11
C MET A 1 -6.16 32.22 5.20
N ASN A 2 -5.74 31.82 6.39
CA ASN A 2 -4.89 30.63 6.52
C ASN A 2 -5.81 29.44 6.30
N ASP A 3 -5.73 28.82 5.12
CA ASP A 3 -6.37 27.54 4.87
C ASP A 3 -5.62 26.49 5.70
N GLU A 4 -5.97 26.38 6.99
CA GLU A 4 -5.47 25.33 7.88
C GLU A 4 -5.87 23.98 7.30
N ILE A 5 -4.89 23.27 6.76
CA ILE A 5 -5.12 21.95 6.20
C ILE A 5 -5.45 21.01 7.36
N ASN A 6 -6.72 20.63 7.48
CA ASN A 6 -7.20 19.72 8.51
C ASN A 6 -6.82 18.26 8.18
N TYR A 7 -5.74 17.77 8.79
CA TYR A 7 -5.32 16.37 8.70
C TYR A 7 -5.94 15.48 9.77
N THR A 8 -6.72 16.03 10.71
CA THR A 8 -7.24 15.33 11.89
C THR A 8 -8.17 14.18 11.52
N ASN A 9 -8.85 14.27 10.38
CA ASN A 9 -9.75 13.21 9.91
C ASN A 9 -9.03 12.01 9.28
N ASN A 10 -7.70 12.03 9.15
CA ASN A 10 -6.95 10.89 8.63
C ASN A 10 -6.81 9.80 9.72
N PRO A 11 -7.26 8.54 9.50
CA PRO A 11 -7.13 7.46 10.47
C PRO A 11 -5.69 7.11 10.89
N LEU A 12 -4.68 7.63 10.17
CA LEU A 12 -3.27 7.50 10.53
C LEU A 12 -2.80 8.60 11.47
N HIS A 13 -3.57 9.68 11.65
CA HIS A 13 -3.22 10.78 12.54
C HIS A 13 -3.25 10.30 13.99
N GLY A 14 -2.13 10.46 14.71
CA GLY A 14 -1.97 9.93 16.07
C GLY A 14 -1.80 8.41 16.18
N LEU A 15 -1.94 7.65 15.09
CA LEU A 15 -1.81 6.19 15.12
C LEU A 15 -0.34 5.75 15.00
N GLY A 16 0.12 5.02 16.02
CA GLY A 16 1.45 4.42 16.05
C GLY A 16 1.60 3.32 15.01
N LEU A 17 2.82 3.19 14.44
CA LEU A 17 3.12 2.14 13.46
C LEU A 17 2.95 0.73 14.02
N GLN A 18 3.23 0.54 15.32
CA GLN A 18 3.04 -0.73 16.00
C GLN A 18 1.56 -1.08 16.11
N ASP A 19 0.72 -0.16 16.57
CA ASP A 19 -0.72 -0.40 16.72
C ASP A 19 -1.41 -0.61 15.38
N LEU A 20 -1.01 0.16 14.37
CA LEU A 20 -1.46 -0.04 12.99
C LEU A 20 -1.14 -1.46 12.51
N LEU A 21 0.11 -1.90 12.69
CA LEU A 21 0.55 -3.21 12.24
C LEU A 21 -0.16 -4.33 13.01
N THR A 22 -0.33 -4.17 14.33
CA THR A 22 -1.07 -5.12 15.16
C THR A 22 -2.51 -5.28 14.66
N GLN A 23 -3.23 -4.19 14.38
CA GLN A 23 -4.61 -4.26 13.88
C GLN A 23 -4.73 -5.03 12.55
N ILE A 24 -3.83 -4.78 11.60
CA ILE A 24 -3.90 -5.46 10.30
C ILE A 24 -3.46 -6.92 10.38
N VAL A 25 -2.48 -7.24 11.23
CA VAL A 25 -2.03 -8.62 11.44
C VAL A 25 -3.07 -9.43 12.21
N ASP A 26 -3.72 -8.84 13.20
CA ASP A 26 -4.79 -9.49 13.97
C ASP A 26 -5.97 -9.86 13.07
N HIS A 27 -6.30 -8.99 12.11
CA HIS A 27 -7.42 -9.22 11.20
C HIS A 27 -7.08 -10.12 9.99
N TYR A 28 -5.92 -9.93 9.35
CA TYR A 28 -5.56 -10.62 8.09
C TYR A 28 -4.44 -11.66 8.22
N GLY A 29 -3.62 -11.57 9.27
CA GLY A 29 -2.41 -12.38 9.39
C GLY A 29 -1.26 -11.94 8.47
N PHE A 30 -0.07 -12.47 8.76
CA PHE A 30 1.14 -12.13 8.00
C PHE A 30 1.16 -12.68 6.57
N GLU A 31 0.52 -13.83 6.34
CA GLU A 31 0.52 -14.49 5.03
C GLU A 31 -0.24 -13.66 3.98
N ILE A 32 -1.42 -13.13 4.34
CA ILE A 32 -2.19 -12.22 3.47
C ILE A 32 -1.39 -10.94 3.23
N LEU A 33 -0.80 -10.35 4.28
CA LEU A 33 0.04 -9.17 4.12
C LEU A 33 1.21 -9.40 3.16
N TYR A 34 1.87 -10.55 3.24
CA TYR A 34 2.92 -10.91 2.28
C TYR A 34 2.36 -11.08 0.86
N ALA A 35 1.22 -11.75 0.70
CA ALA A 35 0.61 -11.99 -0.61
C ALA A 35 0.23 -10.66 -1.32
N TYR A 36 -0.34 -9.71 -0.59
CA TYR A 36 -0.79 -8.42 -1.15
C TYR A 36 0.32 -7.38 -1.24
N LEU A 37 1.21 -7.30 -0.26
CA LEU A 37 2.25 -6.26 -0.19
C LEU A 37 3.57 -6.71 -0.82
N ASN A 38 3.83 -8.01 -0.87
CA ASN A 38 5.09 -8.61 -1.32
C ASN A 38 6.30 -7.99 -0.60
N ILE A 39 6.21 -7.83 0.72
CA ILE A 39 7.29 -7.31 1.58
C ILE A 39 7.87 -8.48 2.37
N ASN A 40 9.15 -8.76 2.17
CA ASN A 40 9.80 -9.96 2.72
C ASN A 40 9.80 -10.05 4.26
N CYS A 41 9.68 -8.94 4.98
CA CYS A 41 9.63 -8.97 6.46
C CYS A 41 8.38 -9.71 7.00
N PHE A 42 7.33 -9.85 6.20
CA PHE A 42 6.13 -10.62 6.57
C PHE A 42 6.24 -12.12 6.24
N LYS A 43 7.28 -12.54 5.49
CA LYS A 43 7.54 -13.94 5.17
C LYS A 43 8.66 -14.52 6.03
N THR A 44 9.74 -13.77 6.19
CA THR A 44 10.95 -14.24 6.89
C THR A 44 10.92 -13.79 8.34
N HIS A 45 10.69 -14.72 9.27
CA HIS A 45 10.54 -14.46 10.71
C HIS A 45 9.47 -13.39 11.02
N PRO A 46 8.20 -13.66 10.66
CA PRO A 46 7.12 -12.71 10.87
C PRO A 46 6.91 -12.47 12.37
N SER A 47 7.19 -11.25 12.81
CA SER A 47 6.79 -10.76 14.13
C SER A 47 6.49 -9.26 14.07
N ILE A 48 5.66 -8.79 15.00
CA ILE A 48 5.31 -7.36 15.08
C ILE A 48 6.58 -6.53 15.31
N GLU A 49 7.43 -6.94 16.25
CA GLU A 49 8.65 -6.19 16.58
C GLU A 49 9.67 -6.13 15.43
N SER A 50 9.92 -7.26 14.76
CA SER A 50 10.87 -7.32 13.64
C SER A 50 10.38 -6.47 12.47
N SER A 51 9.08 -6.56 12.17
CA SER A 51 8.42 -5.80 11.13
C SER A 51 8.43 -4.30 11.44
N VAL A 52 8.10 -3.88 12.66
CA VAL A 52 8.16 -2.45 13.06
C VAL A 52 9.58 -1.91 12.94
N LYS A 53 10.59 -2.66 13.39
CA LYS A 53 12.01 -2.26 13.23
C LYS A 53 12.39 -2.10 11.77
N PHE A 54 11.92 -2.98 10.88
CA PHE A 54 12.14 -2.89 9.44
C PHE A 54 11.42 -1.69 8.83
N LEU A 55 10.12 -1.53 9.08
CA LEU A 55 9.30 -0.45 8.52
C LEU A 55 9.75 0.94 8.99
N LYS A 56 10.35 1.07 10.17
CA LYS A 56 10.99 2.32 10.61
C LYS A 56 12.19 2.73 9.75
N LYS A 57 12.92 1.76 9.20
CA LYS A 57 14.11 2.00 8.34
C LYS A 57 13.78 2.07 6.85
N THR A 58 12.63 1.52 6.45
CA THR A 58 12.25 1.37 5.04
C THR A 58 10.95 2.13 4.77
N GLU A 59 11.09 3.41 4.44
CA GLU A 59 9.97 4.33 4.29
C GLU A 59 8.96 3.90 3.23
N TRP A 60 9.39 3.52 2.02
CA TRP A 60 8.48 3.06 0.96
C TRP A 60 7.64 1.85 1.40
N ALA A 61 8.21 0.97 2.25
CA ALA A 61 7.50 -0.21 2.76
C ALA A 61 6.47 0.20 3.82
N ARG A 62 6.84 1.14 4.70
CA ARG A 62 5.92 1.75 5.68
C ARG A 62 4.74 2.41 4.97
N GLU A 63 4.99 3.23 3.96
CA GLU A 63 3.93 3.88 3.19
C GLU A 63 3.01 2.84 2.51
N LYS A 64 3.58 1.76 1.97
CA LYS A 64 2.77 0.67 1.38
C LYS A 64 1.84 0.01 2.38
N VAL A 65 2.30 -0.21 3.62
CA VAL A 65 1.50 -0.75 4.73
C VAL A 65 0.42 0.26 5.16
N GLU A 66 0.74 1.55 5.23
CA GLU A 66 -0.21 2.61 5.56
C GLU A 66 -1.31 2.77 4.48
N ILE A 67 -0.96 2.67 3.21
CA ILE A 67 -1.92 2.65 2.09
C ILE A 67 -2.86 1.46 2.22
N PHE A 68 -2.32 0.28 2.54
CA PHE A 68 -3.11 -0.92 2.75
C PHE A 68 -4.07 -0.75 3.94
N TYR A 69 -3.60 -0.16 5.04
CA TYR A 69 -4.46 0.14 6.18
C TYR A 69 -5.62 1.06 5.80
N LEU A 70 -5.38 2.14 5.04
CA LEU A 70 -6.43 3.07 4.64
C LEU A 70 -7.49 2.44 3.72
N TYR A 71 -7.08 1.69 2.70
CA TYR A 71 -8.01 1.26 1.64
C TYR A 71 -8.46 -0.19 1.74
N LYS A 72 -7.72 -1.06 2.43
CA LYS A 72 -8.13 -2.44 2.67
C LYS A 72 -8.75 -2.59 4.04
N TYR A 73 -8.07 -2.12 5.08
CA TYR A 73 -8.58 -2.28 6.44
C TYR A 73 -9.64 -1.25 6.83
N LYS A 74 -9.44 0.05 6.54
CA LYS A 74 -10.45 1.10 6.78
C LYS A 74 -11.42 1.26 5.61
N ASN A 75 -11.14 0.58 4.49
CA ASN A 75 -11.99 0.51 3.30
C ASN A 75 -12.52 1.89 2.86
N LEU A 76 -11.62 2.88 2.87
CA LEU A 76 -11.92 4.25 2.49
C LEU A 76 -12.16 4.37 0.99
N PRO A 77 -13.00 5.33 0.55
CA PRO A 77 -13.19 5.58 -0.87
C PRO A 77 -11.89 6.09 -1.51
N ARG A 78 -11.80 5.92 -2.82
CA ARG A 78 -10.64 6.35 -3.60
C ARG A 78 -10.50 7.87 -3.57
N VAL A 79 -9.30 8.34 -3.23
CA VAL A 79 -8.94 9.77 -3.26
C VAL A 79 -8.70 10.27 -4.69
N SER A 80 -8.68 11.61 -4.87
CA SER A 80 -8.30 12.24 -6.14
C SER A 80 -6.85 11.90 -6.53
N SER A 81 -6.50 12.06 -7.81
CA SER A 81 -5.14 11.83 -8.30
C SER A 81 -4.08 12.65 -7.55
N GLU A 82 -4.35 13.94 -7.32
CA GLU A 82 -3.44 14.86 -6.62
C GLU A 82 -3.18 14.41 -5.17
N GLN A 83 -4.21 13.95 -4.47
CA GLN A 83 -4.08 13.42 -3.11
C GLN A 83 -3.40 12.04 -3.09
N PHE A 84 -3.50 11.28 -4.17
CA PHE A 84 -2.86 9.96 -4.27
C PHE A 84 -1.34 10.07 -4.33
N ASP A 85 -0.82 11.11 -5.00
CA ASP A 85 0.61 11.40 -5.12
C ASP A 85 1.25 11.83 -3.79
N LEU A 86 0.43 12.28 -2.83
CA LEU A 86 0.89 12.61 -1.48
C LEU A 86 1.11 11.35 -0.62
N PRO A 87 2.09 11.39 0.31
CA PRO A 87 2.28 10.35 1.31
C PRO A 87 0.99 10.08 2.11
N PRO A 88 0.73 8.83 2.54
CA PRO A 88 -0.55 8.44 3.16
C PRO A 88 -0.95 9.30 4.37
N ARG A 89 0.03 9.68 5.20
CA ARG A 89 -0.18 10.55 6.38
C ARG A 89 -0.46 12.01 6.04
N LYS A 90 -0.13 12.47 4.83
CA LYS A 90 -0.37 13.84 4.35
C LYS A 90 -1.63 13.96 3.48
N ARG A 91 -2.41 12.88 3.36
CA ARG A 91 -3.66 12.90 2.60
C ARG A 91 -4.77 13.54 3.42
N ILE A 92 -5.54 14.39 2.76
CA ILE A 92 -6.73 15.04 3.31
C ILE A 92 -7.93 14.13 3.06
N ILE A 93 -8.66 13.77 4.13
CA ILE A 93 -9.87 12.96 4.05
C ILE A 93 -11.07 13.86 4.38
N PRO A 94 -12.03 14.05 3.46
CA PRO A 94 -13.20 14.88 3.70
C PRO A 94 -14.00 14.44 4.93
N GLU A 95 -14.49 15.39 5.73
CA GLU A 95 -15.14 15.16 7.04
C GLU A 95 -16.35 14.21 7.00
N GLY A 96 -16.99 14.01 5.85
CA GLY A 96 -18.11 13.07 5.69
C GLY A 96 -17.71 11.61 5.41
N GLN A 97 -16.42 11.30 5.28
CA GLN A 97 -15.96 9.94 4.99
C GLN A 97 -15.58 9.21 6.28
N THR A 98 -16.36 8.19 6.63
CA THR A 98 -16.05 7.30 7.76
C THR A 98 -15.43 5.99 7.27
N PRO A 99 -14.49 5.40 8.03
CA PRO A 99 -14.04 4.03 7.79
C PRO A 99 -15.20 3.04 7.74
N ARG A 100 -15.09 2.04 6.88
CA ARG A 100 -16.04 0.93 6.77
C ARG A 100 -15.40 -0.36 7.30
N GLU A 101 -16.17 -1.44 7.25
CA GLU A 101 -15.65 -2.76 7.57
C GLU A 101 -14.47 -3.11 6.66
N PRO A 102 -13.44 -3.80 7.22
CA PRO A 102 -12.29 -4.25 6.45
C PRO A 102 -12.71 -5.07 5.22
N ALA A 103 -12.02 -4.86 4.12
CA ALA A 103 -12.23 -5.61 2.90
C ALA A 103 -11.92 -7.09 3.14
N GLU A 104 -12.78 -7.99 2.67
CA GLU A 104 -12.47 -9.42 2.64
C GLU A 104 -11.33 -9.65 1.64
N LEU A 105 -10.23 -10.22 2.11
CA LEU A 105 -9.06 -10.52 1.29
C LEU A 105 -8.86 -12.03 1.24
N ASN A 106 -8.84 -12.58 0.04
CA ASN A 106 -8.48 -13.98 -0.19
C ASN A 106 -7.11 -14.10 -0.89
N PHE A 107 -6.51 -15.28 -0.82
CA PHE A 107 -5.21 -15.56 -1.43
C PHE A 107 -5.28 -15.62 -2.96
N GLU A 108 -6.36 -16.18 -3.52
CA GLU A 108 -6.53 -16.31 -4.98
C GLU A 108 -6.53 -14.96 -5.70
N ASP A 109 -7.15 -13.94 -5.11
CA ASP A 109 -7.18 -12.59 -5.65
C ASP A 109 -5.80 -11.93 -5.59
N ALA A 110 -5.02 -12.23 -4.55
CA ALA A 110 -3.63 -11.78 -4.47
C ALA A 110 -2.79 -12.37 -5.61
N GLU A 111 -2.97 -13.66 -5.90
CA GLU A 111 -2.30 -14.34 -7.01
C GLU A 111 -2.73 -13.77 -8.37
N ARG A 112 -4.03 -13.60 -8.63
CA ARG A 112 -4.55 -12.96 -9.85
C ARG A 112 -3.97 -11.57 -10.05
N VAL A 113 -3.90 -10.77 -8.97
CA VAL A 113 -3.32 -9.42 -9.01
C VAL A 113 -1.83 -9.48 -9.31
N ARG A 114 -1.09 -10.44 -8.76
CA ARG A 114 0.34 -10.64 -8.99
C ARG A 114 0.62 -11.10 -10.43
N GLU A 115 -0.13 -12.08 -10.94
CA GLU A 115 -0.05 -12.54 -12.31
C GLU A 115 -0.34 -11.41 -13.31
N LYS A 116 -1.37 -10.62 -13.04
CA LYS A 116 -1.68 -9.44 -13.87
C LYS A 116 -0.53 -8.43 -13.86
N GLN A 117 0.11 -8.21 -12.72
CA GLN A 117 1.28 -7.33 -12.61
C GLN A 117 2.50 -7.89 -13.36
N THR A 118 2.79 -9.20 -13.25
CA THR A 118 3.93 -9.82 -13.96
C THR A 118 3.71 -9.84 -15.48
N LEU A 119 2.50 -10.12 -15.94
CA LEU A 119 2.13 -10.07 -17.36
C LEU A 119 2.28 -8.65 -17.93
N LYS A 120 1.77 -7.63 -17.23
CA LYS A 120 1.93 -6.22 -17.64
C LYS A 120 3.41 -5.82 -17.68
N ALA A 121 4.20 -6.20 -16.68
CA ALA A 121 5.63 -5.92 -16.65
C ALA A 121 6.38 -6.62 -17.80
N ALA A 122 6.05 -7.88 -18.10
CA ALA A 122 6.62 -8.63 -19.20
C ALA A 122 6.25 -8.03 -20.57
N GLN A 123 5.00 -7.59 -20.75
CA GLN A 123 4.56 -6.90 -21.96
C GLN A 123 5.30 -5.57 -22.15
N HIS A 124 5.39 -4.75 -21.09
CA HIS A 124 6.09 -3.47 -21.14
C HIS A 124 7.60 -3.61 -21.40
N GLY A 125 8.21 -4.69 -20.91
CA GLY A 125 9.60 -5.05 -21.20
C GLY A 125 9.86 -5.44 -22.66
N LYS A 126 8.89 -6.10 -23.33
CA LYS A 126 8.98 -6.45 -24.76
C LYS A 126 8.87 -5.21 -25.65
N THR A 127 7.98 -4.26 -25.34
CA THR A 127 7.81 -3.02 -26.11
C THR A 127 9.07 -2.15 -26.07
N LYS A 128 9.73 -2.00 -24.90
CA LYS A 128 10.99 -1.24 -24.77
C LYS A 128 12.14 -1.86 -25.57
N ARG A 129 12.23 -3.20 -25.61
CA ARG A 129 13.24 -3.92 -26.41
C ARG A 129 13.02 -3.77 -27.91
N TYR A 130 11.76 -3.72 -28.37
CA TYR A 130 11.43 -3.55 -29.79
C TYR A 130 11.71 -2.13 -30.30
N GLN A 131 11.58 -1.10 -29.47
CA GLN A 131 11.89 0.29 -29.84
C GLN A 131 13.39 0.59 -29.89
N ASN A 132 14.19 0.07 -28.94
CA ASN A 132 15.64 0.27 -28.94
C ASN A 132 16.37 -0.48 -30.07
N GLY A 133 15.75 -1.49 -30.69
CA GLY A 133 16.31 -2.23 -31.83
C GLY A 133 16.10 -1.58 -33.21
N LYS A 134 15.39 -0.44 -33.29
CA LYS A 134 15.08 0.25 -34.56
C LYS A 134 15.88 1.55 -34.82
N GLN A 135 16.76 1.97 -33.91
CA GLN A 135 17.71 3.07 -34.12
C GLN A 135 19.13 2.49 -34.25
N GLY A 136 19.44 1.88 -35.40
CA GLY A 136 20.75 1.27 -35.60
C GLY A 136 20.95 0.65 -36.98
N GLY A 137 20.31 1.20 -38.01
CA GLY A 137 20.47 0.74 -39.37
C GLY A 137 19.99 1.79 -40.36
N TYR A 138 20.94 2.62 -40.80
CA TYR A 138 21.27 3.04 -42.17
C TYR A 138 22.14 4.29 -42.09
#